data_AF-A0A9L0KBB6-F1
#
_entry.id   AF-A0A9L0KBB6-F1
#
_cell.length_a   1.000
_cell.length_b   1.000
_cell.length_c   1.000
_cell.angle_alpha   90.00
_cell.angle_beta   90.00
_cell.angle_gamma   90.00
#
_symmetry.space_group_name_H-M   'P 1'
#
loop_
_entity.id
_entity.type
_entity.pdbx_description
1 polymer ?
#
loop_
_entity_poly.entity_id
_entity_poly.type
_entity_poly.pdbx_seq_one_letter_code
_entity_poly.pdbx_strand_id
1 'polypeptide(L)'
;MPRRVFLRACVCDDVSFLLCTNPVCAVQVKLELGHRAQVRKKPTVEGFTHDWMVFVRGPEHSNIQHFVEKVVFHLHESFPRPKRDFFLFPSD
;
A
#
# COMPACT_ATOMS: atom_id res chain seq x y z
N MET A 1 7.62 -23.21 20.24
CA MET A 1 7.18 -21.80 20.35
C MET A 1 6.54 -21.42 19.01
N PRO A 2 5.21 -21.33 18.87
CA PRO A 2 4.61 -21.04 17.57
C PRO A 2 4.96 -19.60 17.21
N ARG A 3 5.69 -19.44 16.10
CA ARG A 3 6.11 -18.16 15.56
C ARG A 3 4.86 -17.34 15.28
N ARG A 4 4.64 -16.27 16.06
CA ARG A 4 3.64 -15.24 15.75
C ARG A 4 4.01 -14.69 14.37
N VAL A 5 3.27 -15.10 13.35
CA VAL A 5 3.29 -14.43 12.04
C VAL A 5 2.64 -13.08 12.29
N PHE A 6 3.45 -12.08 12.64
CA PHE A 6 3.00 -10.71 12.82
C PHE A 6 2.47 -10.22 11.48
N LEU A 7 1.15 -10.13 11.36
CA LEU A 7 0.51 -9.30 10.36
C LEU A 7 0.72 -7.84 10.79
N ARG A 8 1.93 -7.30 10.64
CA ARG A 8 2.19 -5.87 10.86
C ARG A 8 1.90 -5.12 9.55
N ALA A 9 0.62 -5.01 9.23
CA ALA A 9 0.10 -4.01 8.31
C ALA A 9 -0.79 -3.05 9.11
N CYS A 10 -0.20 -2.39 10.10
CA CYS A 10 -0.82 -1.21 10.71
C CYS A 10 -0.41 -0.03 9.82
N VAL A 11 -1.13 0.14 8.71
CA VAL A 11 -1.06 1.37 7.92
C VAL A 11 -1.96 2.34 8.67
N CYS A 12 -1.38 3.26 9.43
CA CYS A 12 -2.12 4.35 10.05
C CYS A 12 -2.72 5.23 8.93
N ASP A 13 -4.02 5.51 9.07
CA ASP A 13 -4.88 6.14 8.08
C ASP A 13 -4.48 7.60 7.73
N ASP A 14 -4.81 8.00 6.50
CA ASP A 14 -4.68 9.32 5.87
C ASP A 14 -3.26 9.93 5.75
N VAL A 15 -2.66 9.78 4.56
CA VAL A 15 -1.45 10.54 4.19
C VAL A 15 -1.85 11.69 3.26
N SER A 16 -1.89 12.90 3.82
CA SER A 16 -2.00 14.15 3.05
C SER A 16 -0.59 14.67 2.74
N PHE A 17 -0.27 14.79 1.45
CA PHE A 17 0.98 15.42 1.02
C PHE A 17 0.71 16.87 0.60
N LEU A 18 1.46 17.80 1.18
CA LEU A 18 1.53 19.18 0.69
C LEU A 18 2.72 19.25 -0.28
N LEU A 19 2.43 19.44 -1.56
CA LEU A 19 3.46 19.60 -2.58
C LEU A 19 3.62 21.10 -2.86
N CYS A 20 4.64 21.73 -2.27
CA CYS A 20 4.96 23.14 -2.45
C CYS A 20 6.46 23.36 -2.69
N THR A 21 6.79 24.17 -3.70
CA THR A 21 8.14 24.74 -3.91
C THR A 21 8.13 26.26 -4.15
N ASN A 22 7.02 26.98 -3.93
CA ASN A 22 6.96 28.46 -4.03
C ASN A 22 5.91 29.08 -3.05
N PRO A 23 6.13 30.31 -2.53
CA PRO A 23 5.24 30.95 -1.54
C PRO A 23 3.90 31.46 -2.10
N VAL A 24 3.62 31.29 -3.40
CA VAL A 24 2.42 31.85 -4.08
C VAL A 24 1.38 30.79 -4.45
N CYS A 25 1.74 29.50 -4.44
CA CYS A 25 0.84 28.42 -4.84
C CYS A 25 1.07 27.16 -4.01
N ALA A 26 -0.03 26.59 -3.50
CA ALA A 26 -0.01 25.36 -2.74
C ALA A 26 -0.93 24.30 -3.35
N VAL A 27 -0.37 23.14 -3.63
CA VAL A 27 -1.11 21.98 -4.13
C VAL A 27 -1.22 20.96 -3.00
N GLN A 28 -2.46 20.68 -2.60
CA GLN A 28 -2.76 19.62 -1.64
C GLN A 28 -3.34 18.43 -2.39
N VAL A 29 -2.73 17.26 -2.19
CA VAL A 29 -3.26 15.99 -2.71
C VAL A 29 -3.67 15.09 -1.55
N LYS A 30 -4.80 14.40 -1.72
CA LYS A 30 -5.29 13.39 -0.79
C LYS A 30 -5.13 12.02 -1.43
N LEU A 31 -4.58 11.09 -0.66
CA LEU A 31 -4.47 9.69 -1.02
C LEU A 31 -5.10 8.85 0.09
N GLU A 32 -5.88 7.86 -0.29
CA GLU A 32 -6.39 6.85 0.62
C GLU A 32 -5.45 5.65 0.60
N LEU A 33 -4.94 5.30 1.77
CA LEU A 33 -4.17 4.09 1.99
C LEU A 33 -5.03 3.14 2.80
N GLY A 34 -5.07 1.88 2.41
CA GLY A 34 -5.89 0.91 3.11
C GLY A 34 -5.44 -0.52 2.91
N HIS A 35 -6.09 -1.41 3.66
CA HIS A 35 -5.86 -2.83 3.56
C HIS A 35 -7.13 -3.62 3.87
N ARG A 36 -7.20 -4.85 3.37
CA ARG A 36 -8.19 -5.85 3.77
C ARG A 36 -7.45 -7.12 4.13
N ALA A 37 -7.82 -7.74 5.24
CA ALA A 37 -7.30 -9.03 5.66
C ALA A 37 -8.47 -9.96 5.99
N GLN A 38 -8.40 -11.19 5.52
CA GLN A 38 -9.40 -12.21 5.73
C GLN A 38 -8.74 -13.47 6.29
N VAL A 39 -9.27 -13.97 7.39
CA VAL A 39 -8.84 -15.24 7.98
C VAL A 39 -9.21 -16.37 7.01
N ARG A 40 -8.24 -17.23 6.69
CA ARG A 40 -8.46 -18.42 5.89
C ARG A 40 -9.14 -19.50 6.72
N LYS A 41 -10.10 -20.21 6.13
CA LYS A 41 -10.74 -21.39 6.75
C LYS A 41 -9.73 -22.50 7.06
N LYS A 42 -8.71 -22.66 6.21
CA LYS A 42 -7.59 -23.58 6.39
C LYS A 42 -6.28 -22.87 6.03
N PRO A 43 -5.21 -23.02 6.84
CA PRO A 43 -3.90 -22.46 6.50
C PRO A 43 -3.36 -23.02 5.18
N THR A 44 -2.47 -22.28 4.52
CA THR A 44 -1.71 -22.80 3.37
C THR A 44 -0.76 -23.92 3.81
N VAL A 45 -0.20 -24.67 2.85
CA VAL A 45 0.84 -25.68 3.12
C VAL A 45 2.04 -25.08 3.84
N GLU A 46 2.35 -23.81 3.55
CA GLU A 46 3.43 -23.03 4.18
C GLU A 46 3.04 -22.45 5.56
N GLY A 47 1.78 -22.64 5.98
CA GLY A 47 1.27 -22.20 7.27
C GLY A 47 0.68 -20.79 7.31
N PHE A 48 0.43 -20.15 6.16
CA PHE A 48 -0.20 -18.82 6.13
C PHE A 48 -1.68 -18.90 6.49
N THR A 49 -2.11 -18.05 7.42
CA THR A 49 -3.45 -18.11 8.02
C THR A 49 -4.41 -17.03 7.50
N HIS A 50 -3.90 -16.02 6.79
CA HIS A 50 -4.67 -14.89 6.31
C HIS A 50 -4.36 -14.62 4.84
N ASP A 51 -5.40 -14.28 4.09
CA ASP A 51 -5.27 -13.61 2.80
C ASP A 51 -5.41 -12.11 3.04
N TRP A 52 -4.56 -11.31 2.43
CA TRP A 52 -4.61 -9.86 2.61
C TRP A 52 -4.21 -9.12 1.35
N MET A 53 -4.70 -7.89 1.24
CA MET A 53 -4.33 -6.93 0.22
C MET A 53 -4.12 -5.56 0.86
N VAL A 54 -3.19 -4.78 0.31
CA VAL A 54 -2.96 -3.37 0.63
C VAL A 54 -3.16 -2.56 -0.65
N PHE A 55 -3.60 -1.31 -0.53
CA PHE A 55 -3.80 -0.43 -1.68
C PHE A 55 -3.46 1.03 -1.36
N VAL A 56 -3.15 1.77 -2.42
CA VAL A 56 -3.09 3.24 -2.46
C VAL A 56 -4.03 3.67 -3.57
N ARG A 57 -4.94 4.59 -3.31
CA ARG A 57 -5.89 5.10 -4.30
C ARG A 57 -6.22 6.57 -4.05
N GLY A 58 -6.88 7.22 -5.01
CA GLY A 58 -7.46 8.54 -4.80
C GLY A 58 -8.79 8.47 -4.06
N PRO A 59 -9.19 9.54 -3.34
CA PRO A 59 -10.51 9.63 -2.73
C PRO A 59 -11.61 9.52 -3.79
N GLU A 60 -12.73 8.90 -3.44
CA GLU A 60 -13.91 8.75 -4.32
C GLU A 60 -13.59 8.14 -5.71
N HIS A 61 -12.56 7.28 -5.80
CA HIS A 61 -12.05 6.70 -7.05
C HIS A 61 -11.42 7.71 -8.02
N SER A 62 -10.97 8.86 -7.54
CA SER A 62 -10.20 9.82 -8.34
C SER A 62 -8.91 9.20 -8.90
N ASN A 63 -8.55 9.63 -10.12
CA ASN A 63 -7.38 9.13 -10.81
C ASN A 63 -6.10 9.77 -10.27
N ILE A 64 -5.27 8.99 -9.58
CA ILE A 64 -4.00 9.44 -9.00
C ILE A 64 -2.82 9.32 -9.99
N GLN A 65 -3.02 8.65 -11.12
CA GLN A 65 -1.95 8.43 -12.11
C GLN A 65 -1.39 9.75 -12.63
N HIS A 66 -2.21 10.82 -12.67
CA HIS A 66 -1.78 12.15 -13.13
C HIS A 66 -0.57 12.73 -12.37
N PHE A 67 -0.35 12.34 -11.12
CA PHE A 67 0.72 12.87 -10.26
C PHE A 67 1.48 11.79 -9.48
N VAL A 68 1.13 10.50 -9.67
CA VAL A 68 1.81 9.36 -9.05
C VAL A 68 2.35 8.45 -10.14
N GLU A 69 3.67 8.44 -10.31
CA GLU A 69 4.36 7.59 -11.28
C GLU A 69 4.39 6.12 -10.84
N LYS A 70 4.75 5.90 -9.57
CA LYS A 70 4.97 4.57 -9.01
C LYS A 70 4.58 4.50 -7.54
N VAL A 71 4.04 3.36 -7.13
CA VAL A 71 3.86 2.98 -5.73
C VAL A 71 4.83 1.85 -5.38
N VAL A 72 5.58 2.01 -4.30
CA VAL A 72 6.50 0.97 -3.80
C VAL A 72 6.01 0.47 -2.45
N PHE A 73 5.72 -0.83 -2.36
CA PHE A 73 5.42 -1.49 -1.09
C PHE A 73 6.67 -2.18 -0.55
N HIS A 74 7.08 -1.80 0.65
CA HIS A 74 8.14 -2.45 1.41
C HIS A 74 7.52 -3.45 2.39
N LEU A 75 7.61 -4.73 2.04
CA LEU A 75 7.12 -5.83 2.86
C LEU A 75 8.21 -6.34 3.80
N HIS A 76 7.80 -7.10 4.81
CA HIS A 76 8.72 -7.79 5.70
C HIS A 76 9.63 -8.76 4.92
N GLU A 77 10.89 -8.88 5.31
CA GLU A 77 11.94 -9.65 4.60
C GLU A 77 11.63 -11.15 4.48
N SER A 78 10.72 -11.67 5.31
CA SER A 78 10.23 -13.04 5.18
C SER A 78 9.44 -13.29 3.89
N PHE A 79 8.97 -12.24 3.22
CA PHE A 79 8.26 -12.36 1.95
C PHE A 79 9.25 -12.39 0.78
N PRO A 80 9.04 -13.29 -0.20
CA PRO A 80 9.84 -13.26 -1.41
C PRO A 80 9.61 -11.94 -2.16
N ARG A 81 10.71 -11.34 -2.62
CA ARG A 81 10.75 -10.01 -3.27
C ARG A 81 10.00 -8.98 -2.40
N PRO A 82 10.58 -8.61 -1.24
CA PRO A 82 9.90 -7.78 -0.25
C PRO A 82 9.63 -6.36 -0.75
N LYS A 83 10.43 -5.84 -1.69
CA LYS A 83 10.14 -4.60 -2.41
C LYS A 83 9.29 -4.89 -3.64
N ARG A 84 8.07 -4.32 -3.69
CA ARG A 84 7.14 -4.48 -4.82
C ARG A 84 6.82 -3.13 -5.45
N ASP A 85 7.19 -3.00 -6.71
CA ASP A 85 7.05 -1.78 -7.52
C ASP A 85 5.81 -1.91 -8.41
N PHE A 86 4.89 -0.94 -8.33
CA PHE A 86 3.69 -0.86 -9.17
C PHE A 86 3.72 0.46 -9.93
N PHE A 87 3.98 0.37 -11.24
CA PHE A 87 3.90 1.51 -12.15
C PHE A 87 2.43 1.77 -12.49
N LEU A 88 2.05 3.04 -12.40
CA LEU A 88 0.68 3.48 -12.64
C LEU A 88 0.46 3.92 -14.09
N PHE A 89 1.55 4.09 -14.85
CA PHE A 89 1.53 4.23 -16.29
C PHE A 89 1.92 2.89 -16.93
N PRO A 90 1.23 2.45 -18.01
CA PRO A 90 1.76 1.38 -18.83
C PRO A 90 3.13 1.83 -19.36
N SER A 91 4.17 1.08 -19.06
CA SER A 91 5.44 1.20 -19.77
C SER A 91 5.19 0.73 -21.20
N ASP A 92 5.11 1.67 -22.15
CA ASP A 92 5.29 1.36 -23.58
C ASP A 92 6.67 0.72 -23.82
#